data_AF-A0A929NZV8-F1
#
_entry.id   AF-A0A929NZV8-F1
#
_cell.length_a   1.000
_cell.length_b   1.000
_cell.length_c   1.000
_cell.angle_alpha   90.00
_cell.angle_beta   90.00
_cell.angle_gamma   90.00
#
_symmetry.space_group_name_H-M   'P 1'
#
loop_
_entity.id
_entity.type
_entity.pdbx_description
1 polymer ?
#
loop_
_entity_poly.entity_id
_entity_poly.type
_entity_poly.pdbx_seq_one_letter_code
_entity_poly.pdbx_strand_id
1 'polypeptide(L)'
;QFDSVVERDNNILVLGDAVTVLDNGKGKIERYVNVGQNLFKTQSVYTVENLAELQELSKTYQLKYGNIVEVKDAGNGQPAQFYYAYNNSFFIEKWIKYDGKADVVLEHIDDLPEDDRISPDKIPYASDTVIQINDMGDGTTAKFMYSNIPLPTSDLISIDAVRISHFTVKDVTSLNQLVENTVIIEGDEANIGNDRFIFADNRWVSLTGNVIEVNDIPSSNVLVKPQVGNISKIADTGFIYTGQRWINLNPNQRAVANPSELQKLTARTGDLVTVAGGTSQQTNFFYADGQWMQQVKGGNAGAITIAANDAIRLFNNSTITTEAASSGGGSINIDSPGFIFLQDSKITTSVLEGAGAGGDMNLNPKFIVLDNANIIARAHEGHGGNININATGIYRFPPESASSIDASSKLGVDGEVVVNAPDMNMEGFLVILSDDVVDASSLIQKPCRMRGSSFTVQKINGSPQTPYDYRPLT
;
A
#
# COMPACT_ATOMS: atom_id res chain seq x y z
N GLN A 1 9.01 -1.47 -4.59
CA GLN A 1 10.44 -1.19 -4.88
C GLN A 1 10.75 0.27 -4.56
N PHE A 2 11.94 0.58 -4.06
CA PHE A 2 12.40 1.94 -3.74
C PHE A 2 13.84 2.14 -4.25
N ASP A 3 14.21 3.38 -4.57
CA ASP A 3 15.56 3.75 -5.01
C ASP A 3 16.54 3.82 -3.84
N SER A 4 16.07 4.09 -2.62
CA SER A 4 16.89 4.14 -1.41
C SER A 4 16.15 3.76 -0.13
N VAL A 5 16.92 3.50 0.95
CA VAL A 5 16.35 3.26 2.30
C VAL A 5 15.63 4.50 2.81
N VAL A 6 16.20 5.68 2.57
CA VAL A 6 15.60 6.97 2.96
C VAL A 6 14.26 7.16 2.27
N GLU A 7 14.17 6.86 0.98
CA GLU A 7 12.90 6.94 0.26
C GLU A 7 11.86 5.97 0.82
N ARG A 8 12.24 4.71 1.09
CA ARG A 8 11.35 3.74 1.73
C ARG A 8 10.83 4.28 3.07
N ASP A 9 11.72 4.72 3.94
CA ASP A 9 11.39 5.13 5.31
C ASP A 9 10.64 6.48 5.38
N ASN A 10 10.67 7.27 4.29
CA ASN A 10 9.84 8.46 4.13
C ASN A 10 8.43 8.16 3.59
N ASN A 11 8.23 7.02 2.93
CA ASN A 11 6.96 6.66 2.29
C ASN A 11 6.20 5.54 3.01
N ILE A 12 6.88 4.80 3.89
CA ILE A 12 6.31 3.71 4.67
C ILE A 12 6.37 4.07 6.15
N LEU A 13 5.21 4.00 6.79
CA LEU A 13 5.04 4.28 8.21
C LEU A 13 5.12 2.96 9.01
N VAL A 14 6.24 2.72 9.70
CA VAL A 14 6.42 1.52 10.54
C VAL A 14 5.98 1.77 11.99
N LEU A 15 5.87 0.70 12.79
CA LEU A 15 5.51 0.81 14.20
C LEU A 15 6.56 1.67 14.94
N GLY A 16 6.11 2.68 15.68
CA GLY A 16 6.97 3.60 16.43
C GLY A 16 7.43 4.85 15.68
N ASP A 17 7.16 4.94 14.38
CA ASP A 17 7.42 6.17 13.60
C ASP A 17 6.46 7.29 14.02
N ALA A 18 6.96 8.52 14.00
CA ALA A 18 6.14 9.71 14.22
C ALA A 18 5.70 10.34 12.90
N VAL A 19 4.51 10.95 12.91
CA VAL A 19 3.98 11.78 11.83
C VAL A 19 3.73 13.18 12.38
N THR A 20 4.37 14.18 11.77
CA THR A 20 4.12 15.60 12.04
C THR A 20 3.15 16.13 10.98
N VAL A 21 1.97 16.54 11.42
CA VAL A 21 0.97 17.21 10.59
C VAL A 21 1.16 18.72 10.72
N LEU A 22 1.51 19.39 9.63
CA LEU A 22 1.87 20.82 9.63
C LEU A 22 0.66 21.73 9.85
N ASP A 23 -0.53 21.32 9.41
CA ASP A 23 -1.79 22.01 9.71
C ASP A 23 -2.90 21.02 10.06
N ASN A 24 -3.38 21.08 11.31
CA ASN A 24 -4.52 20.30 11.79
C ASN A 24 -5.90 20.87 11.40
N GLY A 25 -5.94 21.84 10.48
CA GLY A 25 -7.14 22.59 10.08
C GLY A 25 -7.45 23.78 10.99
N LYS A 26 -6.60 24.05 11.98
CA LYS A 26 -6.66 25.24 12.86
C LYS A 26 -5.39 26.08 12.79
N GLY A 27 -4.50 25.82 11.81
CA GLY A 27 -3.20 26.48 11.69
C GLY A 27 -2.22 26.07 12.79
N LYS A 28 -2.37 24.85 13.34
CA LYS A 28 -1.49 24.30 14.39
C LYS A 28 -0.83 23.02 13.92
N ILE A 29 0.42 22.85 14.35
CA ILE A 29 1.17 21.62 14.15
C ILE A 29 0.74 20.58 15.20
N GLU A 30 0.53 19.34 14.75
CA GLU A 30 0.23 18.18 15.60
C GLU A 30 1.16 17.01 15.31
N ARG A 31 1.40 16.18 16.32
CA ARG A 31 2.23 14.97 16.19
C ARG A 31 1.46 13.72 16.57
N TYR A 32 1.72 12.67 15.82
CA TYR A 32 1.14 11.36 15.96
C TYR A 32 2.23 10.30 15.95
N VAL A 33 2.02 9.17 16.63
CA VAL A 33 2.89 7.99 16.53
C VAL A 33 2.09 6.84 15.93
N ASN A 34 2.71 6.09 15.02
CA ASN A 34 2.12 4.85 14.56
C ASN A 34 2.27 3.76 15.61
N VAL A 35 1.16 3.37 16.23
CA VAL A 35 1.12 2.32 17.27
C VAL A 35 0.63 0.98 16.72
N GLY A 36 0.42 0.91 15.40
CA GLY A 36 -0.02 -0.28 14.67
C GLY A 36 -1.28 0.04 13.87
N GLN A 37 -2.44 -0.27 14.45
CA GLN A 37 -3.73 -0.10 13.76
C GLN A 37 -4.02 1.39 13.47
N ASN A 38 -3.77 2.26 14.45
CA ASN A 38 -4.10 3.68 14.39
C ASN A 38 -2.87 4.58 14.56
N LEU A 39 -3.04 5.85 14.23
CA LEU A 39 -2.14 6.92 14.62
C LEU A 39 -2.57 7.43 16.00
N PHE A 40 -1.68 7.36 16.98
CA PHE A 40 -1.92 7.84 18.32
C PHE A 40 -1.40 9.27 18.48
N LYS A 41 -2.24 10.22 18.89
CA LYS A 41 -1.80 11.61 19.13
C LYS A 41 -0.88 11.65 20.35
N THR A 42 0.38 11.98 20.14
CA THR A 42 1.43 11.95 21.19
C THR A 42 1.53 13.29 21.90
N GLN A 43 1.91 13.21 23.18
CA GLN A 43 2.36 14.32 23.99
C GLN A 43 3.85 14.51 23.76
N SER A 44 4.26 14.86 22.54
CA SER A 44 5.67 14.94 22.22
C SER A 44 6.39 15.83 23.23
N VAL A 45 7.45 15.32 23.86
CA VAL A 45 8.44 16.20 24.49
C VAL A 45 8.96 17.14 23.41
N TYR A 46 8.57 18.42 23.51
CA TYR A 46 9.08 19.45 22.63
C TYR A 46 10.44 19.89 23.16
N THR A 47 11.37 20.19 22.25
CA THR A 47 12.64 20.81 22.61
C THR A 47 12.67 22.19 21.98
N VAL A 48 12.92 23.22 22.80
CA VAL A 48 13.09 24.61 22.36
C VAL A 48 14.45 25.14 22.81
N GLU A 49 14.97 26.15 22.13
CA GLU A 49 16.32 26.66 22.44
C GLU A 49 16.33 27.47 23.74
N ASN A 50 15.27 28.23 24.02
CA ASN A 50 15.24 29.19 25.12
C ASN A 50 13.82 29.46 25.65
N LEU A 51 13.75 30.21 26.76
CA LEU A 51 12.48 30.58 27.39
C LEU A 51 11.56 31.44 26.50
N ALA A 52 12.08 32.22 25.56
CA ALA A 52 11.24 33.02 24.68
C ALA A 52 10.46 32.14 23.69
N GLU A 53 11.13 31.13 23.13
CA GLU A 53 10.48 30.12 22.27
C GLU A 53 9.45 29.29 23.04
N LEU A 54 9.70 28.98 24.32
CA LEU A 54 8.74 28.29 25.18
C LEU A 54 7.40 29.06 25.27
N GLN A 55 7.46 30.40 25.43
CA GLN A 55 6.26 31.24 25.53
C GLN A 55 5.46 31.33 24.22
N GLU A 56 6.11 31.10 23.09
CA GLU A 56 5.46 31.12 21.78
C GLU A 56 4.99 29.73 21.32
N LEU A 57 5.37 28.66 22.05
CA LEU A 57 5.17 27.28 21.61
C LEU A 57 3.70 26.93 21.39
N SER A 58 2.80 27.37 22.28
CA SER A 58 1.35 27.16 22.16
C SER A 58 0.74 27.88 20.94
N LYS A 59 1.44 28.87 20.36
CA LYS A 59 1.01 29.56 19.15
C LYS A 59 1.29 28.74 17.89
N THR A 60 2.33 27.91 17.90
CA THR A 60 2.70 27.06 16.76
C THR A 60 2.13 25.64 16.87
N TYR A 61 2.14 25.07 18.08
CA TYR A 61 1.76 23.69 18.32
C TYR A 61 0.45 23.60 19.10
N GLN A 62 -0.32 22.54 18.83
CA GLN A 62 -1.49 22.22 19.65
C GLN A 62 -1.04 21.48 20.92
N LEU A 63 -0.74 22.25 21.97
CA LEU A 63 -0.36 21.69 23.27
C LEU A 63 -1.58 21.10 24.00
N LYS A 64 -1.30 20.14 24.88
CA LYS A 64 -2.24 19.55 25.84
C LYS A 64 -1.75 19.86 27.25
N TYR A 65 -2.68 20.08 28.17
CA TYR A 65 -2.38 20.18 29.59
C TYR A 65 -1.54 18.97 30.01
N GLY A 66 -0.35 19.26 30.51
CA GLY A 66 0.62 18.29 30.97
C GLY A 66 1.74 17.88 30.03
N ASN A 67 1.86 18.57 28.88
CA ASN A 67 3.05 18.42 28.05
C ASN A 67 4.30 18.90 28.79
N ILE A 68 5.37 18.10 28.68
CA ILE A 68 6.71 18.47 29.13
C ILE A 68 7.49 19.02 27.95
N VAL A 69 8.15 20.14 28.16
CA VAL A 69 9.02 20.80 27.18
C VAL A 69 10.42 20.89 27.77
N GLU A 70 11.40 20.42 27.02
CA GLU A 70 12.81 20.62 27.32
C GLU A 70 13.27 21.96 26.73
N VAL A 71 13.79 22.83 27.58
CA VAL A 71 14.39 24.10 27.18
C VAL A 71 15.90 23.97 27.33
N LYS A 72 16.66 24.14 26.23
CA LYS A 72 18.11 23.98 26.25
C LYS A 72 18.83 25.03 27.11
N ASP A 73 18.34 26.26 27.10
CA ASP A 73 18.80 27.33 28.00
C ASP A 73 17.62 27.97 28.76
N ALA A 74 17.51 27.65 30.04
CA ALA A 74 16.50 28.19 30.94
C ALA A 74 16.85 29.59 31.51
N GLY A 75 17.74 30.34 30.84
CA GLY A 75 18.18 31.68 31.23
C GLY A 75 19.44 31.70 32.10
N ASN A 76 20.06 30.55 32.31
CA ASN A 76 21.29 30.38 33.09
C ASN A 76 22.35 29.53 32.37
N GLY A 77 22.18 29.28 31.08
CA GLY A 77 23.05 28.43 30.27
C GLY A 77 22.95 26.94 30.59
N GLN A 78 21.88 26.50 31.27
CA GLN A 78 21.61 25.10 31.59
C GLN A 78 20.23 24.67 31.11
N PRO A 79 20.05 23.38 30.74
CA PRO A 79 18.76 22.88 30.34
C PRO A 79 17.80 22.76 31.53
N ALA A 80 16.51 22.92 31.28
CA ALA A 80 15.46 22.62 32.24
C ALA A 80 14.20 22.12 31.56
N GLN A 81 13.38 21.36 32.30
CA GLN A 81 12.08 20.91 31.85
C GLN A 81 10.98 21.83 32.39
N PHE A 82 9.97 22.06 31.56
CA PHE A 82 8.79 22.83 31.91
C PHE A 82 7.51 22.06 31.58
N TYR A 83 6.56 22.14 32.49
CA TYR A 83 5.24 21.56 32.38
C TYR A 83 4.26 22.62 31.86
N TYR A 84 3.49 22.27 30.84
CA TYR A 84 2.43 23.13 30.32
C TYR A 84 1.20 22.99 31.19
N ALA A 85 0.84 24.04 31.93
CA ALA A 85 -0.39 24.13 32.68
C ALA A 85 -1.43 25.00 31.99
N TYR A 86 -2.69 24.58 32.02
CA TYR A 86 -3.76 25.27 31.31
C TYR A 86 -5.09 25.24 32.06
N ASN A 87 -5.64 26.42 32.35
CA ASN A 87 -6.99 26.53 32.87
C ASN A 87 -8.00 26.65 31.71
N ASN A 88 -8.82 25.62 31.52
CA ASN A 88 -9.82 25.58 30.45
C ASN A 88 -10.93 26.62 30.62
N SER A 89 -11.36 26.88 31.86
CA SER A 89 -12.48 27.79 32.16
C SER A 89 -12.17 29.24 31.79
N PHE A 90 -10.89 29.63 31.88
CA PHE A 90 -10.43 31.01 31.65
C PHE A 90 -9.41 31.14 30.52
N PHE A 91 -9.08 30.06 29.82
CA PHE A 91 -8.12 29.98 28.72
C PHE A 91 -6.73 30.54 29.07
N ILE A 92 -6.26 30.26 30.29
CA ILE A 92 -4.99 30.78 30.81
C ILE A 92 -3.92 29.69 30.71
N GLU A 93 -2.80 30.01 30.09
CA GLU A 93 -1.61 29.15 30.06
C GLU A 93 -0.56 29.57 31.09
N LYS A 94 0.16 28.58 31.62
CA LYS A 94 1.27 28.78 32.55
C LYS A 94 2.33 27.71 32.33
N TRP A 95 3.59 28.13 32.28
CA TRP A 95 4.74 27.22 32.26
C TRP A 95 5.29 27.05 33.67
N ILE A 96 5.44 25.80 34.12
CA ILE A 96 5.90 25.45 35.47
C ILE A 96 7.20 24.68 35.35
N LYS A 97 8.24 25.08 36.06
CA LYS A 97 9.52 24.35 36.04
C LYS A 97 9.33 22.98 36.70
N TYR A 98 9.91 21.94 36.10
CA TYR A 98 9.83 20.56 36.57
C TYR A 98 11.25 20.01 36.81
N ASP A 99 11.47 19.39 37.96
CA ASP A 99 12.76 18.77 38.32
C ASP A 99 12.67 17.26 38.65
N GLY A 100 11.47 16.68 38.55
CA GLY A 100 11.22 15.24 38.71
C GLY A 100 11.17 14.71 40.14
N LYS A 101 11.45 15.53 41.15
CA LYS A 101 11.49 15.07 42.55
C LYS A 101 10.12 15.26 43.20
N ALA A 102 9.65 14.23 43.91
CA ALA A 102 8.44 14.36 44.70
C ALA A 102 8.74 15.20 45.95
N ASP A 103 7.97 16.27 46.13
CA ASP A 103 8.09 17.20 47.26
C ASP A 103 7.10 16.84 48.38
N VAL A 104 5.95 16.27 48.01
CA VAL A 104 4.86 15.90 48.91
C VAL A 104 4.39 14.49 48.58
N VAL A 105 4.01 13.73 49.62
CA VAL A 105 3.41 12.39 49.49
C VAL A 105 2.05 12.40 50.17
N LEU A 106 1.02 11.97 49.44
CA LEU A 106 -0.34 11.76 49.92
C LEU A 106 -0.65 10.26 49.88
N GLU A 107 -1.47 9.78 50.82
CA GLU A 107 -1.81 8.35 50.87
C GLU A 107 -2.89 8.01 49.83
N HIS A 108 -3.92 8.85 49.68
CA HIS A 108 -5.06 8.58 48.81
C HIS A 108 -5.33 9.74 47.83
N ILE A 109 -5.89 9.41 46.67
CA ILE A 109 -6.27 10.40 45.64
C ILE A 109 -7.27 11.45 46.14
N ASP A 110 -8.15 11.09 47.08
CA ASP A 110 -9.13 12.01 47.67
C ASP A 110 -8.49 13.16 48.48
N ASP A 111 -7.21 13.04 48.82
CA ASP A 111 -6.44 14.08 49.51
C ASP A 111 -5.83 15.11 48.54
N LEU A 112 -5.94 14.90 47.22
CA LEU A 112 -5.38 15.79 46.20
C LEU A 112 -6.17 17.10 46.14
N PRO A 113 -5.55 18.27 46.39
CA PRO A 113 -6.28 19.52 46.40
C PRO A 113 -6.58 20.01 44.98
N GLU A 114 -7.86 20.16 44.66
CA GLU A 114 -8.38 20.73 43.42
C GLU A 114 -9.52 21.71 43.73
N ASP A 115 -9.45 22.93 43.18
CA ASP A 115 -10.49 23.95 43.33
C ASP A 115 -10.26 25.07 42.31
N ASP A 116 -11.31 25.41 41.56
CA ASP A 116 -11.26 26.46 40.55
C ASP A 116 -11.14 27.88 41.13
N ARG A 117 -11.49 28.08 42.40
CA ARG A 117 -11.63 29.42 43.00
C ARG A 117 -11.28 29.45 44.48
N ILE A 118 -10.00 29.56 44.78
CA ILE A 118 -9.52 29.76 46.15
C ILE A 118 -8.88 31.13 46.37
N SER A 119 -8.86 31.56 47.63
CA SER A 119 -8.13 32.75 48.06
C SER A 119 -6.61 32.46 48.16
N PRO A 120 -5.72 33.43 47.89
CA PRO A 120 -4.27 33.19 47.86
C PRO A 120 -3.67 32.73 49.19
N ASP A 121 -4.30 33.04 50.32
CA ASP A 121 -3.93 32.60 51.66
C ASP A 121 -4.26 31.13 51.93
N LYS A 122 -5.06 30.49 51.05
CA LYS A 122 -5.47 29.08 51.16
C LYS A 122 -4.73 28.15 50.22
N ILE A 123 -3.70 28.62 49.51
CA ILE A 123 -2.92 27.77 48.60
C ILE A 123 -2.17 26.70 49.42
N PRO A 124 -2.45 25.40 49.23
CA PRO A 124 -1.81 24.34 50.00
C PRO A 124 -0.32 24.15 49.65
N TYR A 125 0.04 24.27 48.37
CA TYR A 125 1.38 23.96 47.87
C TYR A 125 1.91 25.01 46.87
N ALA A 126 3.24 25.05 46.70
CA ALA A 126 3.84 25.90 45.68
C ALA A 126 3.53 25.37 44.27
N SER A 127 3.51 26.25 43.27
CA SER A 127 3.08 25.89 41.90
C SER A 127 4.02 24.96 41.15
N ASP A 128 5.16 24.58 41.72
CA ASP A 128 6.17 23.68 41.18
C ASP A 128 6.27 22.38 42.01
N THR A 129 5.37 22.20 42.98
CA THR A 129 5.34 21.01 43.84
C THR A 129 4.91 19.78 43.05
N VAL A 130 5.73 18.73 43.09
CA VAL A 130 5.35 17.40 42.62
C VAL A 130 4.76 16.60 43.78
N ILE A 131 3.52 16.17 43.62
CA ILE A 131 2.77 15.39 44.59
C ILE A 131 2.80 13.93 44.16
N GLN A 132 3.28 13.03 45.02
CA GLN A 132 3.12 11.58 44.85
C GLN A 132 1.90 11.10 45.61
N ILE A 133 1.10 10.25 44.99
CA ILE A 133 -0.03 9.57 45.61
C ILE A 133 0.30 8.09 45.68
N ASN A 134 0.23 7.51 46.88
CA ASN A 134 0.59 6.10 47.10
C ASN A 134 -0.49 5.13 46.63
N ASP A 135 -1.76 5.53 46.71
CA ASP A 135 -2.89 4.71 46.27
C ASP A 135 -3.93 5.54 45.50
N MET A 136 -4.06 5.23 44.21
CA MET A 136 -5.04 5.83 43.29
C MET A 136 -6.44 5.21 43.40
N GLY A 137 -6.67 4.32 44.36
CA GLY A 137 -7.92 3.60 44.60
C GLY A 137 -7.91 2.15 44.11
N ASP A 138 -6.83 1.74 43.45
CA ASP A 138 -6.59 0.38 42.94
C ASP A 138 -5.25 -0.22 43.42
N GLY A 139 -4.59 0.43 44.38
CA GLY A 139 -3.28 0.03 44.90
C GLY A 139 -2.10 0.49 44.06
N THR A 140 -2.33 1.23 42.98
CA THR A 140 -1.26 1.80 42.15
C THR A 140 -0.89 3.23 42.56
N THR A 141 0.33 3.62 42.24
CA THR A 141 0.89 4.94 42.51
C THR A 141 0.75 5.88 41.32
N ALA A 142 0.74 7.19 41.56
CA ALA A 142 0.89 8.19 40.51
C ALA A 142 1.54 9.47 41.05
N LYS A 143 2.13 10.26 40.15
CA LYS A 143 2.66 11.59 40.47
C LYS A 143 1.90 12.67 39.73
N PHE A 144 1.74 13.82 40.36
CA PHE A 144 1.03 14.97 39.85
C PHE A 144 1.88 16.21 39.97
N MET A 145 1.83 17.08 38.96
CA MET A 145 2.35 18.43 39.03
C MET A 145 1.25 19.35 39.55
N TYR A 146 1.45 19.92 40.73
CA TYR A 146 0.53 20.89 41.29
C TYR A 146 0.72 22.25 40.62
N SER A 147 -0.37 22.91 40.27
CA SER A 147 -0.37 24.19 39.60
C SER A 147 -1.31 25.18 40.29
N ASN A 148 -0.90 26.44 40.33
CA ASN A 148 -1.77 27.52 40.76
C ASN A 148 -1.81 28.62 39.68
N ILE A 149 -2.99 29.01 39.23
CA ILE A 149 -3.18 29.93 38.10
C ILE A 149 -4.03 31.11 38.58
N PRO A 150 -3.45 32.32 38.71
CA PRO A 150 -4.21 33.53 39.04
C PRO A 150 -5.27 33.84 37.98
N LEU A 151 -6.49 34.16 38.42
CA LEU A 151 -7.60 34.42 37.49
C LEU A 151 -7.64 35.90 37.06
N PRO A 152 -7.75 36.20 35.75
CA PRO A 152 -7.87 37.57 35.26
C PRO A 152 -9.22 38.10 35.75
N THR A 153 -9.21 39.24 36.47
CA THR A 153 -10.38 39.94 37.05
C THR A 153 -10.82 39.56 38.47
N SER A 154 -10.06 38.75 39.20
CA SER A 154 -10.30 38.52 40.65
C SER A 154 -9.00 38.32 41.42
N ASP A 155 -9.04 38.48 42.75
CA ASP A 155 -7.93 38.08 43.63
C ASP A 155 -7.90 36.56 43.88
N LEU A 156 -8.67 35.78 43.12
CA LEU A 156 -8.78 34.33 43.26
C LEU A 156 -7.78 33.61 42.36
N ILE A 157 -7.48 32.39 42.76
CA ILE A 157 -6.54 31.49 42.10
C ILE A 157 -7.26 30.17 41.85
N SER A 158 -7.08 29.61 40.65
CA SER A 158 -7.43 28.23 40.35
C SER A 158 -6.26 27.33 40.71
N ILE A 159 -6.54 26.25 41.43
CA ILE A 159 -5.57 25.22 41.77
C ILE A 159 -5.98 23.91 41.13
N ASP A 160 -5.00 23.23 40.57
CA ASP A 160 -5.21 22.00 39.82
C ASP A 160 -3.93 21.17 39.86
N ALA A 161 -4.06 19.86 39.81
CA ALA A 161 -2.96 18.91 39.88
C ALA A 161 -3.06 17.95 38.69
N VAL A 162 -2.02 17.92 37.85
CA VAL A 162 -2.06 17.09 36.64
C VAL A 162 -1.08 15.96 36.71
N ARG A 163 -1.59 14.77 36.39
CA ARG A 163 -0.78 13.56 36.39
C ARG A 163 0.41 13.71 35.44
N ILE A 164 1.57 13.40 35.96
CA ILE A 164 2.80 13.29 35.19
C ILE A 164 2.70 12.01 34.36
N SER A 165 2.63 12.18 33.05
CA SER A 165 2.53 11.12 32.03
C SER A 165 3.88 10.72 31.44
N HIS A 166 4.99 11.17 32.03
CA HIS A 166 6.34 10.97 31.51
C HIS A 166 7.23 10.30 32.56
N PHE A 167 7.83 9.17 32.21
CA PHE A 167 8.60 8.34 33.11
C PHE A 167 10.05 8.21 32.62
N THR A 168 11.00 8.20 33.55
CA THR A 168 12.40 7.86 33.25
C THR A 168 12.75 6.63 34.05
N VAL A 169 13.10 5.54 33.38
CA VAL A 169 13.42 4.26 34.00
C VAL A 169 14.78 3.75 33.53
N LYS A 170 15.41 2.90 34.35
CA LYS A 170 16.80 2.46 34.12
C LYS A 170 16.94 1.40 33.02
N ASP A 171 15.91 0.56 32.83
CA ASP A 171 15.94 -0.61 31.96
C ASP A 171 14.52 -1.08 31.60
N VAL A 172 14.42 -2.02 30.65
CA VAL A 172 13.15 -2.58 30.16
C VAL A 172 12.39 -3.34 31.26
N THR A 173 13.11 -3.91 32.24
CA THR A 173 12.46 -4.60 33.38
C THR A 173 11.66 -3.59 34.21
N SER A 174 12.26 -2.45 34.50
CA SER A 174 11.64 -1.35 35.25
C SER A 174 10.49 -0.73 34.46
N LEU A 175 10.61 -0.64 33.14
CA LEU A 175 9.53 -0.19 32.25
C LEU A 175 8.29 -1.11 32.34
N ASN A 176 8.50 -2.42 32.34
CA ASN A 176 7.40 -3.39 32.47
C ASN A 176 6.77 -3.36 33.87
N GLN A 177 7.56 -3.13 34.92
CA GLN A 177 7.07 -3.00 36.30
C GLN A 177 6.22 -1.75 36.53
N LEU A 178 6.33 -0.71 35.69
CA LEU A 178 5.45 0.47 35.79
C LEU A 178 3.98 0.07 35.64
N VAL A 179 3.68 -0.85 34.72
CA VAL A 179 2.30 -1.31 34.46
C VAL A 179 1.73 -2.08 35.66
N GLU A 180 2.57 -2.61 36.54
CA GLU A 180 2.16 -3.39 37.71
C GLU A 180 1.88 -2.50 38.94
N ASN A 181 2.58 -1.38 39.10
CA ASN A 181 2.62 -0.62 40.36
C ASN A 181 2.25 0.86 40.22
N THR A 182 2.05 1.33 39.00
CA THR A 182 1.81 2.75 38.69
C THR A 182 0.64 2.84 37.72
N VAL A 183 -0.18 3.89 37.86
CA VAL A 183 -1.20 4.20 36.86
C VAL A 183 -0.53 4.55 35.54
N ILE A 184 -0.60 3.62 34.59
CA ILE A 184 -0.17 3.79 33.21
C ILE A 184 -1.41 3.83 32.32
N ILE A 185 -1.52 4.88 31.50
CA ILE A 185 -2.63 5.06 30.56
C ILE A 185 -2.13 5.31 29.15
N GLU A 186 -3.03 5.16 28.18
CA GLU A 186 -2.78 5.44 26.78
C GLU A 186 -2.18 6.85 26.57
N GLY A 187 -1.02 6.89 25.91
CA GLY A 187 -0.27 8.12 25.64
C GLY A 187 0.78 8.48 26.68
N ASP A 188 0.98 7.66 27.70
CA ASP A 188 2.11 7.81 28.61
C ASP A 188 3.42 7.57 27.89
N GLU A 189 4.43 8.39 28.19
CA GLU A 189 5.75 8.29 27.58
C GLU A 189 6.78 7.84 28.61
N ALA A 190 7.73 7.02 28.18
CA ALA A 190 8.83 6.59 29.04
C ALA A 190 10.16 6.62 28.31
N ASN A 191 11.24 6.92 29.04
CA ASN A 191 12.59 6.96 28.52
C ASN A 191 13.47 5.94 29.24
N ILE A 192 14.28 5.21 28.45
CA ILE A 192 15.38 4.37 28.91
C ILE A 192 16.65 4.91 28.24
N GLY A 193 17.42 5.73 28.96
CA GLY A 193 18.51 6.48 28.34
C GLY A 193 17.97 7.38 27.22
N ASN A 194 18.36 7.11 25.97
CA ASN A 194 17.88 7.85 24.79
C ASN A 194 16.69 7.17 24.10
N ASP A 195 16.38 5.92 24.45
CA ASP A 195 15.27 5.18 23.86
C ASP A 195 13.96 5.70 24.44
N ARG A 196 13.02 6.05 23.56
CA ARG A 196 11.71 6.58 23.93
C ARG A 196 10.63 5.54 23.66
N PHE A 197 9.64 5.53 24.52
CA PHE A 197 8.50 4.62 24.46
C PHE A 197 7.21 5.41 24.65
N ILE A 198 6.15 4.97 24.00
CA ILE A 198 4.79 5.43 24.25
C ILE A 198 3.93 4.22 24.64
N PHE A 199 3.11 4.36 25.66
CA PHE A 199 2.15 3.33 26.05
C PHE A 199 0.92 3.45 25.15
N ALA A 200 0.68 2.44 24.33
CA ALA A 200 -0.48 2.39 23.46
C ALA A 200 -0.91 0.96 23.18
N ASP A 201 -2.22 0.75 23.00
CA ASP A 201 -2.83 -0.57 22.84
C ASP A 201 -2.41 -1.53 23.98
N ASN A 202 -2.41 -1.04 25.22
CA ASN A 202 -2.03 -1.77 26.44
C ASN A 202 -0.60 -2.36 26.42
N ARG A 203 0.34 -1.71 25.73
CA ARG A 203 1.76 -2.09 25.72
C ARG A 203 2.67 -0.88 25.48
N TRP A 204 3.94 -1.01 25.87
CA TRP A 204 4.97 -0.05 25.49
C TRP A 204 5.39 -0.26 24.03
N VAL A 205 5.28 0.80 23.22
CA VAL A 205 5.75 0.87 21.84
C VAL A 205 7.02 1.72 21.81
N SER A 206 8.13 1.11 21.36
CA SER A 206 9.39 1.84 21.15
C SER A 206 9.24 2.81 19.99
N LEU A 207 9.69 4.04 20.16
CA LEU A 207 9.78 5.03 19.10
C LEU A 207 11.05 4.81 18.28
N THR A 208 10.97 4.92 16.97
CA THR A 208 12.10 4.72 16.05
C THR A 208 13.00 5.95 15.96
N GLY A 209 12.46 7.12 16.29
CA GLY A 209 13.07 8.42 16.03
C GLY A 209 12.84 8.93 14.60
N ASN A 210 12.25 8.12 13.71
CA ASN A 210 11.85 8.56 12.38
C ASN A 210 10.64 9.49 12.47
N VAL A 211 10.65 10.58 11.69
CA VAL A 211 9.57 11.55 11.65
C VAL A 211 9.21 11.85 10.20
N ILE A 212 7.97 11.54 9.81
CA ILE A 212 7.41 11.85 8.50
C ILE A 212 6.60 13.14 8.63
N GLU A 213 6.88 14.13 7.79
CA GLU A 213 6.11 15.37 7.73
C GLU A 213 5.04 15.30 6.64
N VAL A 214 3.82 15.72 6.98
CA VAL A 214 2.69 15.81 6.06
C VAL A 214 1.98 17.15 6.21
N ASN A 215 1.39 17.63 5.11
CA ASN A 215 0.75 18.95 5.10
C ASN A 215 -0.51 19.01 5.98
N ASP A 216 -1.32 17.96 5.95
CA ASP A 216 -2.64 17.93 6.61
C ASP A 216 -3.02 16.51 7.10
N ILE A 217 -4.13 16.42 7.84
CA ILE A 217 -4.65 15.14 8.38
C ILE A 217 -5.01 14.15 7.27
N PRO A 218 -5.69 14.52 6.16
CA PRO A 218 -5.92 13.60 5.05
C PRO A 218 -4.64 12.98 4.49
N SER A 219 -3.55 13.76 4.41
CA SER A 219 -2.25 13.30 3.93
C SER A 219 -1.60 12.26 4.86
N SER A 220 -1.88 12.29 6.17
CA SER A 220 -1.40 11.24 7.09
C SER A 220 -2.14 9.91 6.89
N ASN A 221 -3.41 9.96 6.49
CA ASN A 221 -4.25 8.77 6.31
C ASN A 221 -3.89 7.93 5.07
N VAL A 222 -3.16 8.51 4.10
CA VAL A 222 -2.71 7.80 2.89
C VAL A 222 -1.31 7.19 3.04
N LEU A 223 -0.65 7.37 4.19
CA LEU A 223 0.64 6.76 4.47
C LEU A 223 0.53 5.23 4.48
N VAL A 224 1.43 4.58 3.75
CA VAL A 224 1.43 3.12 3.63
C VAL A 224 1.95 2.51 4.91
N LYS A 225 1.16 1.63 5.53
CA LYS A 225 1.57 0.81 6.67
C LYS A 225 1.94 -0.60 6.19
N PRO A 226 3.17 -1.09 6.45
CA PRO A 226 3.58 -2.41 5.99
C PRO A 226 2.96 -3.49 6.89
N GLN A 227 2.62 -4.62 6.28
CA GLN A 227 2.21 -5.82 7.00
C GLN A 227 3.39 -6.76 7.22
N VAL A 228 3.27 -7.61 8.24
CA VAL A 228 4.26 -8.65 8.56
C VAL A 228 4.57 -9.47 7.31
N GLY A 229 5.84 -9.52 6.92
CA GLY A 229 6.30 -10.24 5.75
C GLY A 229 6.26 -9.44 4.44
N ASN A 230 5.79 -8.19 4.42
CA ASN A 230 5.98 -7.33 3.24
C ASN A 230 7.47 -7.22 2.92
N ILE A 231 7.79 -7.31 1.62
CA ILE A 231 9.16 -7.24 1.13
C ILE A 231 9.36 -5.88 0.46
N SER A 232 10.43 -5.20 0.83
CA SER A 232 10.91 -3.99 0.16
C SER A 232 12.22 -4.32 -0.53
N LYS A 233 12.32 -3.99 -1.82
CA LYS A 233 13.55 -4.14 -2.60
C LYS A 233 14.17 -2.78 -2.86
N ILE A 234 15.45 -2.66 -2.53
CA ILE A 234 16.28 -1.47 -2.76
C ILE A 234 17.51 -1.94 -3.53
N ALA A 235 17.62 -1.52 -4.80
CA ALA A 235 18.54 -2.13 -5.77
C ALA A 235 18.42 -3.69 -5.75
N ASP A 236 19.50 -4.41 -5.48
CA ASP A 236 19.51 -5.88 -5.39
C ASP A 236 19.32 -6.41 -3.96
N THR A 237 19.13 -5.53 -2.98
CA THR A 237 18.96 -5.93 -1.57
C THR A 237 17.47 -6.01 -1.22
N GLY A 238 17.05 -7.19 -0.77
CA GLY A 238 15.72 -7.40 -0.22
C GLY A 238 15.67 -7.10 1.27
N PHE A 239 14.57 -6.52 1.73
CA PHE A 239 14.25 -6.32 3.13
C PHE A 239 12.87 -6.92 3.40
N ILE A 240 12.66 -7.49 4.57
CA ILE A 240 11.35 -8.00 4.98
C ILE A 240 10.91 -7.35 6.29
N TYR A 241 9.64 -6.95 6.36
CA TYR A 241 9.09 -6.32 7.55
C TYR A 241 8.67 -7.37 8.58
N THR A 242 9.16 -7.25 9.80
CA THR A 242 8.87 -8.20 10.90
C THR A 242 7.54 -7.92 11.62
N GLY A 243 6.91 -6.78 11.36
CA GLY A 243 5.84 -6.23 12.20
C GLY A 243 6.30 -5.10 13.10
N GLN A 244 7.62 -4.99 13.33
CA GLN A 244 8.23 -3.93 14.13
C GLN A 244 9.31 -3.17 13.36
N ARG A 245 10.12 -3.89 12.58
CA ARG A 245 11.27 -3.34 11.86
C ARG A 245 11.53 -4.06 10.56
N TRP A 246 12.20 -3.36 9.64
CA TRP A 246 12.79 -3.96 8.45
C TRP A 246 14.06 -4.72 8.80
N ILE A 247 14.21 -5.94 8.28
CA ILE A 247 15.44 -6.73 8.36
C ILE A 247 15.92 -7.09 6.96
N ASN A 248 17.20 -7.36 6.81
CA ASN A 248 17.75 -7.86 5.55
C ASN A 248 17.16 -9.23 5.24
N LEU A 249 16.71 -9.41 4.00
CA LEU A 249 16.32 -10.68 3.44
C LEU A 249 17.57 -11.41 2.95
N ASN A 250 17.73 -12.67 3.35
CA ASN A 250 18.82 -13.48 2.83
C ASN A 250 18.54 -13.84 1.36
N PRO A 251 19.55 -13.84 0.48
CA PRO A 251 19.35 -14.05 -0.95
C PRO A 251 18.90 -15.47 -1.30
N ASN A 252 19.09 -16.43 -0.39
CA ASN A 252 18.77 -17.84 -0.62
C ASN A 252 17.36 -18.14 -0.12
N GLN A 253 16.40 -18.20 -1.04
CA GLN A 253 15.07 -18.76 -0.77
C GLN A 253 15.15 -20.29 -0.76
N ARG A 254 14.49 -20.94 0.20
CA ARG A 254 14.40 -22.41 0.26
C ARG A 254 12.96 -22.86 0.13
N ALA A 255 12.75 -24.10 -0.30
CA ALA A 255 11.45 -24.74 -0.28
C ALA A 255 11.48 -26.01 0.57
N VAL A 256 10.39 -26.27 1.31
CA VAL A 256 10.19 -27.51 2.07
C VAL A 256 8.80 -28.07 1.77
N ALA A 257 8.63 -29.38 1.93
CA ALA A 257 7.39 -30.06 1.53
C ALA A 257 6.25 -29.85 2.53
N ASN A 258 6.56 -29.56 3.80
CA ASN A 258 5.56 -29.41 4.86
C ASN A 258 6.09 -28.59 6.06
N PRO A 259 5.21 -28.10 6.95
CA PRO A 259 5.62 -27.32 8.12
C PRO A 259 6.53 -28.06 9.10
N SER A 260 6.53 -29.40 9.14
CA SER A 260 7.41 -30.17 10.04
C SER A 260 8.87 -30.14 9.58
N GLU A 261 9.12 -29.98 8.28
CA GLU A 261 10.46 -29.80 7.73
C GLU A 261 11.00 -28.40 7.97
N LEU A 262 10.13 -27.38 7.96
CA LEU A 262 10.50 -25.99 8.29
C LEU A 262 11.16 -25.90 9.67
N GLN A 263 10.57 -26.58 10.66
CA GLN A 263 11.08 -26.57 12.05
C GLN A 263 12.43 -27.28 12.23
N LYS A 264 12.86 -28.09 11.25
CA LYS A 264 14.16 -28.80 11.29
C LYS A 264 15.30 -27.98 10.70
N LEU A 265 14.99 -26.86 10.04
CA LEU A 265 16.01 -26.02 9.42
C LEU A 265 16.80 -25.24 10.48
N THR A 266 18.12 -25.21 10.31
CA THR A 266 18.96 -24.24 11.02
C THR A 266 18.72 -22.85 10.44
N ALA A 267 17.83 -22.10 11.07
CA ALA A 267 17.37 -20.81 10.59
C ALA A 267 18.27 -19.65 11.06
N ARG A 268 18.41 -18.64 10.20
CA ARG A 268 19.06 -17.36 10.48
C ARG A 268 18.08 -16.23 10.22
N THR A 269 18.23 -15.13 10.95
CA THR A 269 17.41 -13.93 10.71
C THR A 269 17.48 -13.53 9.24
N GLY A 270 16.32 -13.35 8.62
CA GLY A 270 16.18 -13.02 7.20
C GLY A 270 16.04 -14.21 6.26
N ASP A 271 16.13 -15.46 6.74
CA ASP A 271 15.85 -16.64 5.90
C ASP A 271 14.38 -16.65 5.47
N LEU A 272 14.12 -16.92 4.19
CA LEU A 272 12.79 -17.07 3.61
C LEU A 272 12.60 -18.49 3.07
N VAL A 273 11.51 -19.12 3.49
CA VAL A 273 11.20 -20.51 3.15
C VAL A 273 9.76 -20.64 2.67
N THR A 274 9.60 -21.21 1.48
CA THR A 274 8.31 -21.58 0.92
C THR A 274 7.93 -22.98 1.39
N VAL A 275 6.78 -23.11 2.03
CA VAL A 275 6.20 -24.42 2.39
C VAL A 275 5.17 -24.78 1.33
N ALA A 276 5.36 -25.91 0.66
CA ALA A 276 4.42 -26.40 -0.34
C ALA A 276 3.12 -26.90 0.33
N GLY A 277 2.02 -26.16 0.21
CA GLY A 277 0.69 -26.61 0.62
C GLY A 277 -0.07 -27.23 -0.55
N GLY A 278 0.26 -28.49 -0.87
CA GLY A 278 -0.43 -29.24 -1.93
C GLY A 278 -0.53 -28.52 -3.27
N THR A 279 -1.59 -28.80 -4.03
CA THR A 279 -1.78 -28.30 -5.42
C THR A 279 -2.17 -26.81 -5.52
N SER A 280 -2.34 -26.07 -4.43
CA SER A 280 -3.02 -24.76 -4.52
C SER A 280 -2.66 -23.68 -3.48
N GLN A 281 -1.89 -23.95 -2.42
CA GLN A 281 -1.54 -22.91 -1.43
C GLN A 281 -0.08 -22.99 -0.98
N GLN A 282 0.81 -22.28 -1.65
CA GLN A 282 2.16 -22.03 -1.13
C GLN A 282 2.13 -20.94 -0.07
N THR A 283 2.59 -21.28 1.14
CA THR A 283 2.76 -20.34 2.25
C THR A 283 4.23 -20.05 2.47
N ASN A 284 4.58 -18.78 2.61
CA ASN A 284 5.95 -18.37 2.90
C ASN A 284 6.10 -18.12 4.39
N PHE A 285 7.26 -18.52 4.92
CA PHE A 285 7.68 -18.22 6.27
C PHE A 285 9.05 -17.54 6.22
N PHE A 286 9.26 -16.57 7.09
CA PHE A 286 10.55 -15.95 7.27
C PHE A 286 10.99 -16.05 8.72
N TYR A 287 12.29 -16.15 8.96
CA TYR A 287 12.82 -16.26 10.31
C TYR A 287 13.25 -14.89 10.83
N ALA A 288 12.68 -14.47 11.96
CA ALA A 288 13.21 -13.36 12.75
C ALA A 288 12.84 -13.52 14.23
N ASP A 289 13.56 -12.80 15.09
CA ASP A 289 13.31 -12.75 16.53
C ASP A 289 13.20 -14.14 17.19
N GLY A 290 13.98 -15.11 16.69
CA GLY A 290 14.06 -16.48 17.22
C GLY A 290 12.95 -17.42 16.75
N GLN A 291 12.11 -17.04 15.79
CA GLN A 291 10.96 -17.84 15.35
C GLN A 291 10.66 -17.71 13.85
N TRP A 292 9.97 -18.72 13.32
CA TRP A 292 9.37 -18.67 11.98
C TRP A 292 8.07 -17.88 12.02
N MET A 293 8.03 -16.77 11.29
CA MET A 293 6.85 -15.93 11.10
C MET A 293 6.24 -16.20 9.73
N GLN A 294 4.93 -16.34 9.66
CA GLN A 294 4.22 -16.47 8.40
C GLN A 294 4.17 -15.11 7.69
N GLN A 295 4.48 -15.11 6.39
CA GLN A 295 4.32 -13.93 5.56
C GLN A 295 2.82 -13.62 5.39
N VAL A 296 2.38 -12.43 5.80
CA VAL A 296 1.05 -11.93 5.46
C VAL A 296 1.10 -11.46 4.00
N LYS A 297 0.43 -12.20 3.12
CA LYS A 297 0.29 -11.86 1.71
C LYS A 297 -0.91 -10.91 1.55
N GLY A 298 -0.90 -10.08 0.50
CA GLY A 298 -2.10 -9.33 0.09
C GLY A 298 -3.27 -10.29 -0.20
N GLY A 299 -4.50 -9.79 -0.22
CA GLY A 299 -5.65 -10.59 -0.69
C GLY A 299 -5.44 -11.03 -2.14
N ASN A 300 -5.96 -12.20 -2.53
CA ASN A 300 -5.97 -12.62 -3.94
C ASN A 300 -6.70 -11.57 -4.79
N ALA A 301 -6.27 -11.38 -6.04
CA ALA A 301 -7.04 -10.56 -6.96
C ALA A 301 -8.44 -11.15 -7.14
N GLY A 302 -9.40 -10.28 -7.40
CA GLY A 302 -10.80 -10.68 -7.59
C GLY A 302 -11.01 -11.52 -8.85
N ALA A 303 -12.28 -11.90 -9.07
CA ALA A 303 -12.69 -12.59 -10.28
C ALA A 303 -13.39 -11.61 -11.24
N ILE A 304 -13.02 -11.66 -12.52
CA ILE A 304 -13.74 -11.00 -13.61
C ILE A 304 -14.56 -12.07 -14.33
N THR A 305 -15.87 -11.85 -14.47
CA THR A 305 -16.74 -12.70 -15.28
C THR A 305 -17.42 -11.84 -16.35
N ILE A 306 -17.23 -12.20 -17.61
CA ILE A 306 -17.82 -11.51 -18.76
C ILE A 306 -18.61 -12.52 -19.56
N ALA A 307 -19.91 -12.25 -19.75
CA ALA A 307 -20.78 -13.00 -20.63
C ALA A 307 -21.24 -12.08 -21.77
N ALA A 308 -20.88 -12.42 -23.01
CA ALA A 308 -21.21 -11.63 -24.19
C ALA A 308 -21.75 -12.53 -25.31
N ASN A 309 -23.02 -12.39 -25.69
CA ASN A 309 -23.63 -13.30 -26.65
C ASN A 309 -23.05 -13.20 -28.07
N ASP A 310 -22.63 -12.01 -28.50
CA ASP A 310 -22.11 -11.77 -29.86
C ASP A 310 -20.58 -11.74 -29.89
N ALA A 311 -19.96 -10.73 -29.29
CA ALA A 311 -18.51 -10.60 -29.35
C ALA A 311 -17.94 -9.74 -28.23
N ILE A 312 -16.67 -9.97 -27.94
CA ILE A 312 -15.82 -9.08 -27.15
C ILE A 312 -14.76 -8.52 -28.08
N ARG A 313 -14.67 -7.20 -28.17
CA ARG A 313 -13.69 -6.53 -29.02
C ARG A 313 -12.90 -5.54 -28.19
N LEU A 314 -11.58 -5.72 -28.13
CA LEU A 314 -10.65 -4.85 -27.42
C LEU A 314 -9.74 -4.17 -28.44
N PHE A 315 -9.74 -2.83 -28.42
CA PHE A 315 -8.98 -1.98 -29.32
C PHE A 315 -8.24 -0.90 -28.54
N ASN A 316 -7.23 -0.27 -29.15
CA ASN A 316 -6.59 0.94 -28.63
C ASN A 316 -5.98 0.79 -27.22
N ASN A 317 -5.11 -0.19 -27.00
CA ASN A 317 -4.49 -0.46 -25.69
C ASN A 317 -5.48 -0.82 -24.58
N SER A 318 -6.63 -1.39 -24.94
CA SER A 318 -7.61 -1.87 -23.97
C SER A 318 -7.06 -3.07 -23.19
N THR A 319 -7.44 -3.16 -21.92
CA THR A 319 -6.97 -4.19 -21.00
C THR A 319 -8.12 -4.77 -20.18
N ILE A 320 -8.25 -6.10 -20.15
CA ILE A 320 -9.01 -6.82 -19.11
C ILE A 320 -7.98 -7.44 -18.19
N THR A 321 -7.95 -7.05 -16.91
CA THR A 321 -6.91 -7.52 -16.00
C THR A 321 -7.41 -7.78 -14.59
N THR A 322 -6.91 -8.86 -13.99
CA THR A 322 -6.88 -9.05 -12.54
C THR A 322 -5.44 -8.94 -12.08
N GLU A 323 -5.21 -8.18 -11.01
CA GLU A 323 -3.86 -7.91 -10.51
C GLU A 323 -3.84 -8.02 -8.98
N ALA A 324 -2.85 -8.74 -8.45
CA ALA A 324 -2.54 -8.79 -7.04
C ALA A 324 -1.10 -8.34 -6.78
N ALA A 325 -0.87 -7.71 -5.64
CA ALA A 325 0.47 -7.28 -5.26
C ALA A 325 1.40 -8.45 -4.89
N SER A 326 0.90 -9.48 -4.16
CA SER A 326 1.77 -10.53 -3.58
C SER A 326 1.15 -11.91 -3.33
N SER A 327 -0.04 -12.17 -3.85
CA SER A 327 -0.83 -13.39 -3.62
C SER A 327 -1.29 -13.97 -4.96
N GLY A 328 -2.51 -14.48 -5.11
CA GLY A 328 -2.97 -15.03 -6.39
C GLY A 328 -3.37 -13.96 -7.41
N GLY A 329 -3.00 -14.16 -8.68
CA GLY A 329 -3.36 -13.28 -9.81
C GLY A 329 -4.86 -13.23 -10.16
N GLY A 330 -5.73 -13.88 -9.36
CA GLY A 330 -7.19 -13.86 -9.52
C GLY A 330 -7.70 -14.81 -10.60
N SER A 331 -8.90 -14.54 -11.11
CA SER A 331 -9.42 -15.32 -12.24
C SER A 331 -10.18 -14.47 -13.26
N ILE A 332 -10.08 -14.84 -14.53
CA ILE A 332 -10.85 -14.23 -15.62
C ILE A 332 -11.64 -15.33 -16.33
N ASN A 333 -12.96 -15.24 -16.26
CA ASN A 333 -13.88 -16.13 -16.95
C ASN A 333 -14.62 -15.34 -18.04
N ILE A 334 -14.40 -15.73 -19.29
CA ILE A 334 -15.04 -15.11 -20.45
C ILE A 334 -15.86 -16.18 -21.18
N ASP A 335 -17.16 -15.95 -21.25
CA ASP A 335 -18.08 -16.72 -22.07
C ASP A 335 -18.59 -15.85 -23.21
N SER A 336 -18.22 -16.19 -24.44
CA SER A 336 -18.55 -15.39 -25.62
C SER A 336 -18.82 -16.25 -26.85
N PRO A 337 -20.02 -16.85 -26.99
CA PRO A 337 -20.34 -17.81 -28.04
C PRO A 337 -20.04 -17.38 -29.48
N GLY A 338 -19.91 -16.09 -29.77
CA GLY A 338 -19.30 -15.60 -31.01
C GLY A 338 -17.77 -15.49 -30.89
N PHE A 339 -17.20 -14.28 -30.90
CA PHE A 339 -15.74 -14.14 -31.00
C PHE A 339 -15.12 -13.15 -30.01
N ILE A 340 -13.87 -13.42 -29.65
CA ILE A 340 -13.00 -12.47 -28.95
C ILE A 340 -12.00 -11.93 -29.97
N PHE A 341 -12.00 -10.62 -30.19
CA PHE A 341 -11.02 -9.95 -31.05
C PHE A 341 -10.23 -8.95 -30.24
N LEU A 342 -8.90 -9.13 -30.21
CA LEU A 342 -7.97 -8.20 -29.61
C LEU A 342 -7.08 -7.59 -30.69
N GLN A 343 -7.03 -6.25 -30.72
CA GLN A 343 -6.08 -5.50 -31.51
C GLN A 343 -5.34 -4.50 -30.61
N ASP A 344 -4.01 -4.56 -30.60
CA ASP A 344 -3.15 -3.74 -29.73
C ASP A 344 -3.63 -3.76 -28.27
N SER A 345 -4.03 -4.93 -27.77
CA SER A 345 -4.76 -5.06 -26.50
C SER A 345 -4.36 -6.33 -25.76
N LYS A 346 -4.74 -6.43 -24.48
CA LYS A 346 -4.34 -7.57 -23.64
C LYS A 346 -5.43 -8.05 -22.67
N ILE A 347 -5.41 -9.34 -22.40
CA ILE A 347 -6.11 -9.95 -21.26
C ILE A 347 -5.04 -10.53 -20.35
N THR A 348 -5.01 -10.11 -19.09
CA THR A 348 -3.91 -10.48 -18.19
C THR A 348 -4.39 -10.88 -16.81
N THR A 349 -3.80 -11.92 -16.25
CA THR A 349 -3.80 -12.16 -14.81
C THR A 349 -2.35 -12.00 -14.35
N SER A 350 -2.12 -11.19 -13.31
CA SER A 350 -0.75 -10.89 -12.88
C SER A 350 -0.62 -10.86 -11.37
N VAL A 351 0.57 -11.26 -10.93
CA VAL A 351 1.10 -10.97 -9.60
C VAL A 351 2.31 -10.09 -9.81
N LEU A 352 2.27 -8.87 -9.26
CA LEU A 352 3.33 -7.89 -9.46
C LEU A 352 4.66 -8.36 -8.83
N GLU A 353 4.64 -8.84 -7.59
CA GLU A 353 5.82 -9.32 -6.84
C GLU A 353 5.46 -10.47 -5.88
N GLY A 354 6.42 -11.23 -5.36
CA GLY A 354 6.17 -12.25 -4.32
C GLY A 354 5.77 -13.67 -4.82
N ALA A 355 5.72 -14.64 -3.90
CA ALA A 355 5.40 -16.05 -4.17
C ALA A 355 3.91 -16.33 -4.38
N GLY A 356 3.23 -15.39 -5.01
CA GLY A 356 1.88 -15.53 -5.48
C GLY A 356 1.82 -16.32 -6.80
N ALA A 357 0.83 -17.20 -6.95
CA ALA A 357 0.63 -17.90 -8.23
C ALA A 357 -0.05 -16.98 -9.26
N GLY A 358 0.27 -17.17 -10.54
CA GLY A 358 -0.43 -16.53 -11.65
C GLY A 358 -1.93 -16.86 -11.60
N GLY A 359 -2.77 -15.97 -12.11
CA GLY A 359 -4.22 -16.16 -12.06
C GLY A 359 -4.73 -17.07 -13.17
N ASP A 360 -5.86 -17.71 -12.95
CA ASP A 360 -6.45 -18.64 -13.93
C ASP A 360 -7.34 -17.90 -14.95
N MET A 361 -7.31 -18.33 -16.21
CA MET A 361 -8.17 -17.82 -17.26
C MET A 361 -8.95 -18.95 -17.92
N ASN A 362 -10.27 -18.78 -18.02
CA ASN A 362 -11.13 -19.66 -18.81
C ASN A 362 -11.82 -18.84 -19.91
N LEU A 363 -11.49 -19.12 -21.16
CA LEU A 363 -12.02 -18.43 -22.34
C LEU A 363 -12.84 -19.42 -23.17
N ASN A 364 -14.15 -19.16 -23.30
CA ASN A 364 -15.07 -19.98 -24.09
C ASN A 364 -15.68 -19.24 -25.29
N PRO A 365 -14.90 -18.80 -26.28
CA PRO A 365 -15.45 -18.23 -27.51
C PRO A 365 -15.56 -19.24 -28.64
N LYS A 366 -16.33 -18.93 -29.70
CA LYS A 366 -16.23 -19.71 -30.95
C LYS A 366 -14.90 -19.44 -31.65
N PHE A 367 -14.44 -18.19 -31.70
CA PHE A 367 -13.14 -17.82 -32.28
C PHE A 367 -12.38 -16.81 -31.43
N ILE A 368 -11.05 -16.93 -31.40
CA ILE A 368 -10.14 -15.88 -30.90
C ILE A 368 -9.36 -15.32 -32.07
N VAL A 369 -9.29 -13.99 -32.17
CA VAL A 369 -8.46 -13.28 -33.14
C VAL A 369 -7.51 -12.36 -32.39
N LEU A 370 -6.21 -12.51 -32.62
CA LEU A 370 -5.13 -11.74 -32.00
C LEU A 370 -4.39 -10.95 -33.07
N ASP A 371 -4.38 -9.63 -32.94
CA ASP A 371 -3.61 -8.71 -33.77
C ASP A 371 -2.75 -7.82 -32.87
N ASN A 372 -1.44 -8.08 -32.84
CA ASN A 372 -0.51 -7.48 -31.88
C ASN A 372 -1.04 -7.50 -30.43
N ALA A 373 -1.54 -8.68 -29.99
CA ALA A 373 -2.32 -8.80 -28.77
C ALA A 373 -1.90 -9.99 -27.90
N ASN A 374 -2.09 -9.86 -26.59
CA ASN A 374 -1.55 -10.84 -25.64
C ASN A 374 -2.58 -11.36 -24.63
N ILE A 375 -2.51 -12.66 -24.32
CA ILE A 375 -3.24 -13.31 -23.23
C ILE A 375 -2.21 -13.90 -22.26
N ILE A 376 -2.06 -13.30 -21.08
CA ILE A 376 -0.90 -13.57 -20.20
C ILE A 376 -1.33 -13.90 -18.77
N ALA A 377 -0.89 -15.04 -18.24
CA ALA A 377 -1.11 -15.50 -16.87
C ALA A 377 0.22 -15.76 -16.13
N ARG A 378 1.17 -14.82 -16.23
CA ARG A 378 2.53 -14.98 -15.69
C ARG A 378 2.60 -14.77 -14.19
N ALA A 379 3.60 -15.40 -13.57
CA ALA A 379 3.99 -15.19 -12.18
C ALA A 379 5.47 -14.82 -12.06
N HIS A 380 5.85 -14.14 -10.97
CA HIS A 380 7.25 -13.87 -10.69
C HIS A 380 7.90 -14.95 -9.83
N GLU A 381 7.48 -15.14 -8.58
CA GLU A 381 8.09 -16.13 -7.67
C GLU A 381 7.22 -17.39 -7.47
N GLY A 382 5.90 -17.28 -7.58
CA GLY A 382 4.98 -18.42 -7.49
C GLY A 382 4.83 -19.18 -8.81
N HIS A 383 3.95 -20.18 -8.84
CA HIS A 383 3.65 -20.93 -10.06
C HIS A 383 2.97 -20.04 -11.10
N GLY A 384 3.23 -20.27 -12.40
CA GLY A 384 2.45 -19.65 -13.46
C GLY A 384 0.97 -20.03 -13.38
N GLY A 385 0.08 -19.19 -13.90
CA GLY A 385 -1.38 -19.44 -13.86
C GLY A 385 -1.83 -20.44 -14.92
N ASN A 386 -3.08 -20.89 -14.90
CA ASN A 386 -3.59 -21.79 -15.94
C ASN A 386 -4.47 -21.04 -16.95
N ILE A 387 -4.22 -21.24 -18.24
CA ILE A 387 -5.02 -20.67 -19.33
C ILE A 387 -5.74 -21.81 -20.05
N ASN A 388 -7.05 -21.90 -19.85
CA ASN A 388 -7.92 -22.81 -20.57
C ASN A 388 -8.68 -22.06 -21.67
N ILE A 389 -8.50 -22.47 -22.91
CA ILE A 389 -9.21 -21.91 -24.07
C ILE A 389 -10.01 -23.02 -24.72
N ASN A 390 -11.32 -22.84 -24.80
CA ASN A 390 -12.23 -23.71 -25.54
C ASN A 390 -12.80 -22.92 -26.72
N ALA A 391 -12.24 -23.15 -27.91
CA ALA A 391 -12.62 -22.43 -29.11
C ALA A 391 -12.59 -23.31 -30.35
N THR A 392 -13.33 -22.92 -31.39
CA THR A 392 -13.24 -23.61 -32.68
C THR A 392 -11.94 -23.27 -33.42
N GLY A 393 -11.36 -22.09 -33.15
CA GLY A 393 -10.09 -21.69 -33.72
C GLY A 393 -9.49 -20.43 -33.08
N ILE A 394 -8.16 -20.32 -33.16
CA ILE A 394 -7.38 -19.15 -32.75
C ILE A 394 -6.60 -18.65 -33.98
N TYR A 395 -6.76 -17.37 -34.32
CA TYR A 395 -6.10 -16.74 -35.46
C TYR A 395 -5.16 -15.63 -34.97
N ARG A 396 -3.88 -15.72 -35.32
CA ARG A 396 -2.88 -14.68 -35.03
C ARG A 396 -2.53 -13.95 -36.32
N PHE A 397 -2.64 -12.62 -36.32
CA PHE A 397 -2.26 -11.82 -37.48
C PHE A 397 -0.73 -11.75 -37.61
N PRO A 398 -0.17 -11.84 -38.83
CA PRO A 398 1.26 -11.72 -39.05
C PRO A 398 1.83 -10.34 -38.66
N PRO A 399 3.04 -10.27 -38.08
CA PRO A 399 3.85 -11.41 -37.66
C PRO A 399 3.26 -12.06 -36.40
N GLU A 400 3.10 -13.38 -36.39
CA GLU A 400 2.48 -14.08 -35.26
C GLU A 400 3.22 -13.88 -33.94
N SER A 401 4.53 -13.60 -34.00
CA SER A 401 5.37 -13.26 -32.85
C SER A 401 4.95 -11.97 -32.12
N ALA A 402 4.12 -11.13 -32.73
CA ALA A 402 3.54 -9.96 -32.09
C ALA A 402 2.42 -10.31 -31.10
N SER A 403 1.91 -11.55 -31.12
CA SER A 403 0.83 -12.00 -30.24
C SER A 403 1.23 -13.24 -29.43
N SER A 404 1.07 -13.18 -28.09
CA SER A 404 1.45 -14.28 -27.19
C SER A 404 0.28 -14.81 -26.34
N ILE A 405 0.32 -16.11 -26.06
CA ILE A 405 -0.48 -16.76 -25.02
C ILE A 405 0.53 -17.42 -24.07
N ASP A 406 0.64 -16.93 -22.84
CA ASP A 406 1.79 -17.25 -21.98
C ASP A 406 1.40 -17.37 -20.51
N ALA A 407 1.78 -18.47 -19.89
CA ALA A 407 1.51 -18.83 -18.50
C ALA A 407 2.80 -19.10 -17.70
N SER A 408 3.95 -18.59 -18.13
CA SER A 408 5.26 -18.87 -17.52
C SER A 408 5.47 -18.25 -16.13
N SER A 409 6.42 -18.80 -15.38
CA SER A 409 6.95 -18.22 -14.14
C SER A 409 8.44 -17.95 -14.23
N LYS A 410 8.91 -16.86 -13.60
CA LYS A 410 10.34 -16.49 -13.63
C LYS A 410 11.19 -17.27 -12.63
N LEU A 411 10.71 -17.49 -11.40
CA LEU A 411 11.43 -18.25 -10.36
C LEU A 411 10.66 -19.49 -9.89
N GLY A 412 9.36 -19.56 -10.18
CA GLY A 412 8.51 -20.73 -9.87
C GLY A 412 8.45 -21.72 -11.04
N VAL A 413 7.48 -22.62 -10.99
CA VAL A 413 7.18 -23.55 -12.08
C VAL A 413 6.21 -22.89 -13.05
N ASP A 414 6.39 -23.12 -14.35
CA ASP A 414 5.46 -22.64 -15.39
C ASP A 414 4.04 -23.21 -15.19
N GLY A 415 3.04 -22.40 -15.52
CA GLY A 415 1.64 -22.81 -15.53
C GLY A 415 1.26 -23.50 -16.84
N GLU A 416 0.00 -23.93 -16.94
CA GLU A 416 -0.48 -24.72 -18.07
C GLU A 416 -1.29 -23.87 -19.07
N VAL A 417 -1.03 -24.04 -20.37
CA VAL A 417 -1.87 -23.49 -21.44
C VAL A 417 -2.53 -24.64 -22.18
N VAL A 418 -3.85 -24.79 -22.01
CA VAL A 418 -4.67 -25.81 -22.67
C VAL A 418 -5.54 -25.14 -23.72
N VAL A 419 -5.34 -25.51 -24.98
CA VAL A 419 -6.18 -25.06 -26.09
C VAL A 419 -6.97 -26.25 -26.63
N ASN A 420 -8.27 -26.26 -26.36
CA ASN A 420 -9.22 -27.22 -26.90
C ASN A 420 -9.83 -26.62 -28.17
N ALA A 421 -9.27 -26.98 -29.32
CA ALA A 421 -9.81 -26.67 -30.64
C ALA A 421 -9.74 -27.89 -31.55
N PRO A 422 -10.69 -28.08 -32.49
CA PRO A 422 -10.59 -29.12 -33.51
C PRO A 422 -9.32 -28.94 -34.33
N ASP A 423 -8.62 -30.03 -34.68
CA ASP A 423 -7.48 -30.01 -35.60
C ASP A 423 -7.94 -29.47 -36.97
N MET A 424 -7.69 -28.19 -37.25
CA MET A 424 -7.85 -27.61 -38.58
C MET A 424 -6.54 -27.76 -39.33
N ASN A 425 -6.42 -28.85 -40.10
CA ASN A 425 -5.36 -29.01 -41.07
C ASN A 425 -5.55 -28.00 -42.23
N MET A 426 -4.86 -26.86 -42.16
CA MET A 426 -4.89 -25.81 -43.18
C MET A 426 -4.09 -26.15 -44.44
N GLU A 427 -3.29 -27.23 -44.45
CA GLU A 427 -2.52 -27.65 -45.63
C GLU A 427 -3.43 -28.14 -46.77
N GLY A 428 -4.64 -28.59 -46.46
CA GLY A 428 -5.63 -29.02 -47.45
C GLY A 428 -6.43 -27.90 -48.14
N PHE A 429 -6.31 -26.64 -47.68
CA PHE A 429 -7.10 -25.50 -48.16
C PHE A 429 -6.31 -24.48 -48.99
N LEU A 430 -5.02 -24.71 -49.21
CA LEU A 430 -4.23 -23.94 -50.18
C LEU A 430 -4.65 -24.34 -51.61
N VAL A 431 -5.72 -23.73 -52.10
CA VAL A 431 -5.96 -23.63 -53.53
C VAL A 431 -4.90 -22.67 -54.07
N ILE A 432 -3.84 -23.22 -54.66
CA ILE A 432 -3.00 -22.44 -55.58
C ILE A 432 -3.93 -22.06 -56.72
N LEU A 433 -4.32 -20.79 -56.80
CA LEU A 433 -4.95 -20.26 -57.99
C LEU A 433 -3.92 -20.40 -59.12
N SER A 434 -4.24 -21.20 -60.14
CA SER A 434 -3.41 -21.34 -61.35
C SER A 434 -3.08 -19.94 -61.86
N ASP A 435 -1.79 -19.67 -62.10
CA ASP A 435 -1.32 -18.45 -62.75
C ASP A 435 -1.49 -18.51 -64.27
N ASP A 436 -2.08 -19.59 -64.79
CA ASP A 436 -2.48 -19.72 -66.18
C ASP A 436 -3.51 -18.64 -66.55
N VAL A 437 -2.98 -17.52 -67.02
CA VAL A 437 -3.76 -16.54 -67.78
C VAL A 437 -4.22 -17.26 -69.04
N VAL A 438 -5.49 -17.66 -69.07
CA VAL A 438 -6.08 -18.25 -70.27
C VAL A 438 -5.95 -17.24 -71.41
N ASP A 439 -5.18 -17.58 -72.43
CA ASP A 439 -5.01 -16.73 -73.61
C ASP A 439 -6.37 -16.53 -74.28
N ALA A 440 -6.96 -15.34 -74.12
CA ALA A 440 -8.26 -15.00 -74.66
C ALA A 440 -8.32 -15.16 -76.19
N SER A 441 -7.18 -15.11 -76.89
CA SER A 441 -7.12 -15.35 -78.34
C SER A 441 -7.43 -16.79 -78.73
N SER A 442 -7.23 -17.75 -77.81
CA SER A 442 -7.59 -19.17 -77.98
C SER A 442 -9.06 -19.47 -77.67
N LEU A 443 -9.73 -18.59 -76.92
CA LEU A 443 -11.15 -18.68 -76.56
C LEU A 443 -12.08 -17.93 -77.52
N ILE A 444 -11.54 -17.09 -78.39
CA ILE A 444 -12.30 -16.47 -79.48
C ILE A 444 -12.63 -17.56 -80.50
N GLN A 445 -13.91 -17.95 -80.58
CA GLN A 445 -14.39 -18.80 -81.67
C GLN A 445 -13.98 -18.18 -83.01
N LYS A 446 -13.25 -18.96 -83.82
CA LYS A 446 -12.94 -18.60 -85.22
C LYS A 446 -14.25 -18.18 -85.89
N PRO A 447 -14.37 -16.94 -86.42
CA PRO A 447 -15.58 -16.54 -87.11
C PRO A 447 -15.84 -17.51 -88.25
N CYS A 448 -17.05 -18.10 -88.25
CA CYS A 448 -17.54 -18.94 -89.31
C CYS A 448 -17.23 -18.28 -90.66
N ARG A 449 -16.70 -19.06 -91.60
CA ARG A 449 -16.50 -18.67 -93.00
C ARG A 449 -17.74 -17.93 -93.52
N MET A 450 -17.69 -16.60 -93.55
CA MET A 450 -18.66 -15.83 -94.32
C MET A 450 -18.30 -15.95 -95.79
N ARG A 451 -19.09 -16.76 -96.51
CA ARG A 451 -19.39 -16.46 -97.90
C ARG A 451 -20.31 -15.23 -97.91
N GLY A 452 -19.76 -14.12 -98.40
CA GLY A 452 -20.46 -13.04 -99.09
C GLY A 452 -21.69 -12.45 -98.40
N SER A 453 -21.49 -11.41 -97.60
CA SER A 453 -22.46 -10.32 -97.46
C SER A 453 -21.70 -9.01 -97.22
N SER A 454 -21.93 -8.03 -98.08
CA SER A 454 -21.34 -6.68 -97.96
C SER A 454 -22.43 -5.72 -97.49
N PHE A 455 -22.16 -5.00 -96.39
CA PHE A 455 -22.98 -3.88 -95.95
C PHE A 455 -22.30 -2.59 -96.40
N THR A 456 -22.95 -1.85 -97.30
CA THR A 456 -22.42 -0.60 -97.84
C THR A 456 -23.25 0.55 -97.31
N VAL A 457 -22.63 1.41 -96.50
CA VAL A 457 -23.25 2.66 -96.03
C VAL A 457 -22.90 3.76 -97.02
N GLN A 458 -23.90 4.32 -97.69
CA GLN A 458 -23.72 5.46 -98.59
C GLN A 458 -23.77 6.77 -97.80
N LYS A 459 -22.72 7.59 -97.90
CA LYS A 459 -22.67 8.93 -97.30
C LYS A 459 -23.63 9.87 -98.03
N ILE A 460 -24.31 10.74 -97.30
CA ILE A 460 -24.82 11.99 -97.87
C ILE A 460 -23.62 12.94 -97.98
N ASN A 461 -23.33 13.42 -99.18
CA ASN A 461 -22.20 14.33 -99.41
C ASN A 461 -22.38 15.65 -98.63
N GLY A 462 -21.38 16.02 -97.82
CA GLY A 462 -21.23 17.37 -97.28
C GLY A 462 -21.50 17.59 -95.79
N SER A 463 -21.70 16.54 -94.96
CA SER A 463 -21.90 16.70 -93.50
C SER A 463 -20.86 15.90 -92.68
N PRO A 464 -20.36 16.44 -91.54
CA PRO A 464 -19.49 15.69 -90.61
C PRO A 464 -20.25 14.53 -89.94
N GLN A 465 -19.52 13.47 -89.59
CA GLN A 465 -20.10 12.25 -89.01
C GLN A 465 -20.83 12.54 -87.70
N THR A 466 -22.07 12.07 -87.58
CA THR A 466 -22.77 12.02 -86.30
C THR A 466 -23.09 10.58 -85.89
N PRO A 467 -23.17 10.27 -84.59
CA PRO A 467 -23.50 8.93 -84.11
C PRO A 467 -24.89 8.41 -84.54
N TYR A 468 -25.76 9.26 -85.09
CA TYR A 468 -27.12 8.92 -85.49
C TYR A 468 -27.23 8.35 -86.91
N ASP A 469 -26.13 8.33 -87.68
CA ASP A 469 -26.09 7.83 -89.06
C ASP A 469 -26.08 6.28 -89.17
N TYR A 470 -26.13 5.58 -88.04
CA TYR A 470 -26.14 4.12 -87.97
C TYR A 470 -27.53 3.61 -87.57
N ARG A 471 -28.44 3.48 -88.55
CA ARG A 471 -29.66 2.66 -88.38
C ARG A 471 -29.63 1.49 -89.38
N PRO A 472 -29.93 0.25 -88.95
CA PRO A 472 -30.26 -0.82 -89.88
C PRO A 472 -31.55 -0.46 -90.62
N LEU A 473 -31.57 -0.63 -91.94
CA LEU A 473 -32.82 -0.79 -92.68
C LEU A 473 -33.42 -2.15 -92.27
N THR A 474 -34.71 -2.15 -91.94
CA THR A 474 -35.50 -3.32 -91.51
C THR A 474 -35.42 -4.49 -92.47
#